data_AF-A0A8W8MUS1-F1
#
_entry.id   AF-A0A8W8MUS1-F1
#
_cell.length_a   1.000
_cell.length_b   1.000
_cell.length_c   1.000
_cell.angle_alpha   90.00
_cell.angle_beta   90.00
_cell.angle_gamma   90.00
#
_symmetry.space_group_name_H-M   'P 1'
#
loop_
_entity.id
_entity.type
_entity.pdbx_description
1 polymer ?
#
loop_
_entity_poly.entity_id
_entity_poly.type
_entity_poly.pdbx_seq_one_letter_code
_entity_poly.pdbx_strand_id
1 'polypeptide(L)'
;KKFFKGKTPYSISKVGMTVLTHGLANELKDTGVSISSLWPATAIKAFVTDKLGTPPSVMRTPDVFSDAVLGIAEEKSDKLNGLALIDEDYLRTTGISDFSKYRCDPDVEPPRMMPRKFPDLSVEEENEKVFPKL
;
A
#
# COMPACT_ATOMS: atom_id res chain seq x y z
N LYS A 1 -0.91 5.83 -19.47
CA LYS A 1 0.02 5.90 -18.30
C LYS A 1 -0.32 7.11 -17.40
N LYS A 2 -1.45 7.07 -16.67
CA LYS A 2 -1.94 8.21 -15.86
C LYS A 2 -1.02 8.53 -14.65
N PHE A 3 -0.39 7.51 -14.07
CA PHE A 3 0.50 7.65 -12.92
C PHE A 3 1.82 8.38 -13.26
N PHE A 4 2.44 8.06 -14.40
CA PHE A 4 3.78 8.56 -14.75
C PHE A 4 3.80 9.93 -15.45
N LYS A 5 2.73 10.28 -16.17
CA LYS A 5 2.71 11.49 -17.02
C LYS A 5 2.90 12.76 -16.17
N GLY A 6 4.00 13.49 -16.38
CA GLY A 6 4.34 14.73 -15.66
C GLY A 6 4.80 14.53 -14.22
N LYS A 7 5.08 13.28 -13.79
CA LYS A 7 5.42 12.94 -12.40
C LYS A 7 6.64 12.01 -12.32
N THR A 8 7.53 12.04 -13.30
CA THR A 8 8.63 11.08 -13.42
C THR A 8 9.51 11.00 -12.16
N PRO A 9 10.04 12.12 -11.61
CA PRO A 9 10.91 12.04 -10.43
C PRO A 9 10.18 11.44 -9.22
N TYR A 10 8.95 11.90 -8.96
CA TYR A 10 8.09 11.36 -7.90
C TYR A 10 7.82 9.86 -8.08
N SER A 11 7.52 9.45 -9.31
CA SER A 11 7.19 8.05 -9.62
C SER A 11 8.37 7.13 -9.43
N ILE A 12 9.59 7.56 -9.80
CA ILE A 12 10.82 6.79 -9.56
C ILE A 12 11.00 6.54 -8.06
N SER A 13 10.87 7.58 -7.23
CA SER A 13 11.02 7.42 -5.78
C SER A 13 9.97 6.48 -5.19
N LYS A 14 8.70 6.59 -5.60
CA LYS A 14 7.62 5.72 -5.09
C LYS A 14 7.76 4.27 -5.55
N VAL A 15 8.04 4.04 -6.83
CA VAL A 15 8.26 2.69 -7.36
C VAL A 15 9.51 2.07 -6.76
N GLY A 16 10.57 2.86 -6.55
CA GLY A 16 11.80 2.40 -5.91
C GLY A 16 11.57 1.82 -4.51
N MET A 17 10.71 2.44 -3.70
CA MET A 17 10.37 1.88 -2.38
C MET A 17 9.64 0.53 -2.47
N THR A 18 8.79 0.35 -3.49
CA THR A 18 8.13 -0.94 -3.74
C THR A 18 9.16 -2.00 -4.16
N VAL A 19 10.12 -1.64 -5.01
CA VAL A 19 11.24 -2.54 -5.37
C VAL A 19 12.03 -2.96 -4.13
N LEU A 20 12.35 -2.02 -3.23
CA LEU A 20 13.03 -2.34 -1.96
C LEU A 20 12.22 -3.31 -1.10
N THR A 21 10.90 -3.19 -1.08
CA THR A 21 10.03 -4.12 -0.34
C THR A 21 10.21 -5.54 -0.85
N HIS A 22 10.09 -5.75 -2.17
CA HIS A 22 10.22 -7.09 -2.76
C HIS A 22 11.63 -7.65 -2.63
N GLY A 23 12.66 -6.83 -2.83
CA GLY A 23 14.06 -7.27 -2.70
C GLY A 23 14.40 -7.67 -1.26
N LEU A 24 14.19 -6.76 -0.31
CA LEU A 24 14.55 -7.00 1.09
C LEU A 24 13.72 -8.12 1.72
N ALA A 25 12.44 -8.27 1.33
CA ALA A 25 11.60 -9.37 1.78
C ALA A 25 12.18 -10.75 1.43
N ASN A 26 12.84 -10.87 0.26
CA ASN A 26 13.51 -12.09 -0.16
C ASN A 26 14.86 -12.26 0.52
N GLU A 27 15.66 -11.19 0.61
CA GLU A 27 16.98 -11.22 1.27
C GLU A 27 16.88 -11.58 2.77
N LEU A 28 15.83 -11.14 3.45
CA LEU A 28 15.65 -11.29 4.89
C LEU A 28 14.63 -12.37 5.27
N LYS A 29 14.14 -13.16 4.31
CA LYS A 29 13.10 -14.19 4.52
C LYS A 29 13.41 -15.16 5.66
N ASP A 30 14.68 -15.55 5.82
CA ASP A 30 15.14 -16.52 6.83
C ASP A 30 15.38 -15.89 8.22
N THR A 31 15.20 -14.57 8.38
CA THR A 31 15.51 -13.83 9.63
C THR A 31 14.31 -13.68 10.56
N GLY A 32 13.11 -14.02 10.09
CA GLY A 32 11.85 -13.77 10.81
C GLY A 32 11.32 -12.33 10.69
N VAL A 33 12.01 -11.46 9.95
CA VAL A 33 11.56 -10.09 9.64
C VAL A 33 10.63 -10.12 8.42
N SER A 34 9.46 -9.50 8.54
CA SER A 34 8.53 -9.26 7.43
C SER A 34 8.68 -7.86 6.87
N ILE A 35 8.69 -7.73 5.56
CA ILE A 35 8.82 -6.45 4.87
C ILE A 35 7.65 -6.29 3.91
N SER A 36 6.81 -5.30 4.17
CA SER A 36 5.65 -4.95 3.34
C SER A 36 5.60 -3.43 3.13
N SER A 37 5.05 -3.03 1.99
CA SER A 37 4.67 -1.65 1.73
C SER A 37 3.17 -1.47 1.95
N LEU A 38 2.75 -0.29 2.39
CA LEU A 38 1.33 0.09 2.50
C LEU A 38 1.08 1.41 1.78
N TRP A 39 -0.01 1.49 1.02
CA TRP A 39 -0.43 2.69 0.32
C TRP A 39 -1.95 2.92 0.46
N PRO A 40 -2.43 4.18 0.55
CA PRO A 40 -3.85 4.42 0.70
C PRO A 40 -4.63 4.25 -0.61
N ALA A 41 -5.84 3.68 -0.52
CA ALA A 41 -6.75 3.52 -1.65
C ALA A 41 -7.28 4.88 -2.15
N THR A 42 -7.46 5.83 -1.25
CA THR A 42 -8.01 7.18 -1.50
C THR A 42 -7.01 8.25 -1.04
N ALA A 43 -7.29 9.53 -1.27
CA ALA A 43 -6.52 10.58 -0.60
C ALA A 43 -6.79 10.52 0.91
N ILE A 44 -5.81 10.92 1.72
CA ILE A 44 -5.89 10.92 3.18
C ILE A 44 -5.76 12.35 3.68
N LYS A 45 -6.65 12.75 4.59
CA LYS A 45 -6.58 14.07 5.24
C LYS A 45 -5.30 14.18 6.07
N ALA A 46 -4.46 15.13 5.69
CA ALA A 46 -3.21 15.48 6.35
C ALA A 46 -2.91 16.96 6.15
N PHE A 47 -1.92 17.47 6.88
CA PHE A 47 -1.50 18.88 6.77
C PHE A 47 -1.15 19.31 5.31
N VAL A 48 -0.56 18.40 4.53
CA VAL A 48 -0.23 18.66 3.13
C VAL A 48 -1.49 18.77 2.26
N THR A 49 -2.51 17.93 2.48
CA THR A 49 -3.75 18.00 1.69
C THR A 49 -4.56 19.24 2.02
N ASP A 50 -4.53 19.67 3.28
CA ASP A 50 -5.14 20.93 3.72
C ASP A 50 -4.46 22.13 3.03
N LYS A 51 -3.12 22.15 3.01
CA LYS A 51 -2.34 23.17 2.29
C LYS A 51 -2.62 23.21 0.78
N LEU A 52 -2.91 22.07 0.17
CA LEU A 52 -3.26 21.97 -1.24
C LEU A 52 -4.73 22.31 -1.53
N GLY A 53 -5.54 22.59 -0.50
CA GLY A 53 -6.98 22.85 -0.65
C GLY A 53 -7.75 21.63 -1.18
N THR A 54 -7.30 20.43 -0.82
CA THR A 54 -7.93 19.19 -1.30
C THR A 54 -9.34 19.08 -0.70
N PRO A 55 -10.39 18.84 -1.51
CA PRO A 55 -11.75 18.83 -1.01
C PRO A 55 -12.01 17.59 -0.12
N PRO A 56 -12.79 17.72 0.97
CA PRO A 56 -13.13 16.59 1.85
C PRO A 56 -13.78 15.41 1.11
N SER A 57 -14.55 15.68 0.06
CA SER A 57 -15.25 14.69 -0.77
C SER A 57 -14.35 13.71 -1.51
N VAL A 58 -13.02 13.96 -1.56
CA VAL A 58 -12.06 13.02 -2.15
C VAL A 58 -11.14 12.36 -1.12
N MET A 59 -11.37 12.58 0.17
CA MET A 59 -10.47 12.17 1.24
C MET A 59 -11.12 11.24 2.26
N ARG A 60 -10.31 10.35 2.83
CA ARG A 60 -10.58 9.66 4.09
C ARG A 60 -9.78 10.23 5.25
N THR A 61 -10.22 9.98 6.47
CA THR A 61 -9.48 10.28 7.69
C THR A 61 -8.23 9.40 7.76
N PRO A 62 -7.15 9.84 8.45
CA PRO A 62 -5.95 9.03 8.60
C PRO A 62 -6.17 7.71 9.35
N ASP A 63 -7.29 7.57 10.07
CA ASP A 63 -7.61 6.39 10.87
C ASP A 63 -7.71 5.11 10.01
N VAL A 64 -8.12 5.21 8.74
CA VAL A 64 -8.14 4.03 7.83
C VAL A 64 -6.73 3.46 7.61
N PHE A 65 -5.74 4.35 7.51
CA PHE A 65 -4.36 3.96 7.31
C PHE A 65 -3.77 3.42 8.62
N SER A 66 -4.10 4.05 9.75
CA SER A 66 -3.70 3.59 11.08
C SER A 66 -4.25 2.20 11.42
N ASP A 67 -5.54 1.96 11.18
CA ASP A 67 -6.17 0.66 11.42
C ASP A 67 -5.52 -0.45 10.56
N ALA A 68 -5.17 -0.12 9.30
CA ALA A 68 -4.43 -1.04 8.44
C ALA A 68 -3.02 -1.34 8.98
N VAL A 69 -2.29 -0.32 9.44
CA VAL A 69 -0.95 -0.51 10.04
C VAL A 69 -1.01 -1.38 11.30
N LEU A 70 -1.98 -1.15 12.18
CA LEU A 70 -2.16 -1.94 13.39
C LEU A 70 -2.44 -3.41 13.05
N GLY A 71 -3.37 -3.67 12.14
CA GLY A 71 -3.64 -5.04 11.70
C GLY A 71 -2.42 -5.73 11.09
N ILE A 72 -1.65 -5.01 10.24
CA ILE A 72 -0.43 -5.55 9.62
C ILE A 72 0.61 -5.93 10.68
N ALA A 73 0.74 -5.13 11.73
CA ALA A 73 1.68 -5.37 12.82
C ALA A 73 1.31 -6.59 13.70
N GLU A 74 0.03 -6.96 13.76
CA GLU A 74 -0.47 -8.11 14.51
C GLU A 74 -0.48 -9.41 13.69
N GLU A 75 -0.31 -9.32 12.37
CA GLU A 75 -0.31 -10.47 11.47
C GLU A 75 0.97 -11.30 11.60
N LYS A 76 0.90 -12.59 11.24
CA LYS A 76 2.10 -13.42 11.16
C LYS A 76 3.07 -12.87 10.11
N SER A 77 4.35 -12.80 10.48
CA SER A 77 5.42 -12.22 9.65
C SER A 77 5.47 -12.79 8.22
N ASP A 78 5.21 -14.08 8.05
CA ASP A 78 5.30 -14.76 6.75
C ASP A 78 4.15 -14.40 5.80
N LYS A 79 2.95 -14.09 6.31
CA LYS A 79 1.75 -13.91 5.50
C LYS A 79 1.80 -12.65 4.63
N LEU A 80 2.46 -11.59 5.09
CA LEU A 80 2.49 -10.29 4.41
C LEU A 80 3.85 -9.94 3.81
N ASN A 81 4.85 -10.80 3.99
CA ASN A 81 6.20 -10.53 3.53
C ASN A 81 6.26 -10.37 2.00
N GLY A 82 6.91 -9.31 1.53
CA GLY A 82 7.06 -9.01 0.11
C GLY A 82 5.81 -8.45 -0.56
N LEU A 83 4.78 -8.04 0.18
CA LEU A 83 3.56 -7.49 -0.39
C LEU A 83 3.55 -5.96 -0.46
N ALA A 84 2.96 -5.43 -1.54
CA ALA A 84 2.61 -4.02 -1.70
C ALA A 84 1.10 -3.84 -1.47
N LEU A 85 0.74 -3.56 -0.22
CA LEU A 85 -0.62 -3.56 0.28
C LEU A 85 -1.34 -2.22 0.01
N ILE A 86 -2.66 -2.31 -0.11
CA ILE A 86 -3.57 -1.16 -0.08
C ILE A 86 -4.41 -1.25 1.20
N ASP A 87 -4.53 -0.14 1.94
CA ASP A 87 -5.23 -0.08 3.23
C ASP A 87 -6.64 -0.71 3.21
N GLU A 88 -7.54 -0.24 2.33
CA GLU A 88 -8.90 -0.79 2.23
C GLU A 88 -8.91 -2.26 1.80
N ASP A 89 -8.00 -2.66 0.91
CA ASP A 89 -7.97 -4.04 0.43
C ASP A 89 -7.50 -4.98 1.53
N TYR A 90 -6.49 -4.58 2.29
CA TYR A 90 -6.03 -5.28 3.48
C TYR A 90 -7.13 -5.38 4.54
N LEU A 91 -7.77 -4.25 4.89
CA LEU A 91 -8.87 -4.23 5.87
C LEU A 91 -10.08 -5.08 5.43
N ARG A 92 -10.33 -5.20 4.12
CA ARG A 92 -11.33 -6.16 3.62
C ARG A 92 -10.96 -7.61 3.91
N THR A 93 -9.68 -7.96 3.90
CA THR A 93 -9.23 -9.32 4.29
C THR A 93 -9.41 -9.61 5.77
N THR A 94 -9.49 -8.58 6.61
CA THR A 94 -9.78 -8.71 8.06
C THR A 94 -11.28 -8.67 8.38
N GLY A 95 -12.14 -8.57 7.34
CA GLY A 95 -13.60 -8.57 7.47
C GLY A 95 -14.25 -7.19 7.45
N ILE A 96 -13.47 -6.10 7.36
CA ILE A 96 -14.02 -4.74 7.29
C ILE A 96 -14.50 -4.45 5.86
N SER A 97 -15.80 -4.29 5.70
CA SER A 97 -16.42 -4.01 4.39
C SER A 97 -17.03 -2.62 4.27
N ASP A 98 -17.47 -2.05 5.39
CA ASP A 98 -17.97 -0.68 5.49
C ASP A 98 -16.86 0.27 5.93
N PHE A 99 -16.56 1.23 5.07
CA PHE A 99 -15.55 2.26 5.28
C PHE A 99 -16.16 3.65 5.47
N SER A 100 -17.49 3.76 5.57
CA SER A 100 -18.21 5.03 5.72
C SER A 100 -17.69 5.86 6.90
N LYS A 101 -17.30 5.22 8.01
CA LYS A 101 -16.72 5.86 9.19
C LYS A 101 -15.43 6.65 8.93
N TYR A 102 -14.71 6.35 7.85
CA TYR A 102 -13.47 7.04 7.52
C TYR A 102 -13.67 8.21 6.55
N ARG A 103 -14.89 8.53 6.12
CA ARG A 103 -15.09 9.62 5.16
C ARG A 103 -14.85 10.98 5.82
N CYS A 104 -14.15 11.87 5.13
CA CYS A 104 -14.05 13.27 5.56
C CYS A 104 -15.31 14.08 5.22
N ASP A 105 -16.05 13.66 4.18
CA ASP A 105 -17.39 14.13 3.84
C ASP A 105 -18.37 12.96 4.06
N PRO A 106 -19.24 12.99 5.07
CA PRO A 106 -20.12 11.86 5.41
C PRO A 106 -21.00 11.39 4.25
N ASP A 107 -21.36 12.31 3.35
CA ASP A 107 -22.34 12.09 2.29
C ASP A 107 -21.71 11.62 0.97
N VAL A 108 -20.38 11.66 0.85
CA VAL A 108 -19.66 11.34 -0.40
C VAL A 108 -18.67 10.21 -0.21
N GLU A 109 -18.75 9.19 -1.07
CA GLU A 109 -17.73 8.15 -1.14
C GLU A 109 -16.50 8.65 -1.92
N PRO A 110 -15.31 8.74 -1.29
CA PRO A 110 -14.11 9.21 -1.97
C PRO A 110 -13.72 8.32 -3.16
N PRO A 111 -13.29 8.89 -4.30
CA PRO A 111 -12.90 8.11 -5.45
C PRO A 111 -11.58 7.38 -5.18
N ARG A 112 -11.57 6.09 -5.48
CA ARG A 112 -10.35 5.28 -5.39
C ARG A 112 -9.30 5.76 -6.41
N MET A 113 -8.07 5.97 -5.93
CA MET A 113 -6.94 6.46 -6.72
C MET A 113 -6.13 5.32 -7.36
N MET A 114 -6.13 4.14 -6.74
CA MET A 114 -5.35 2.97 -7.14
C MET A 114 -6.20 1.93 -7.88
N PRO A 115 -5.63 1.18 -8.84
CA PRO A 115 -6.35 0.07 -9.46
C PRO A 115 -6.73 -0.99 -8.40
N ARG A 116 -7.80 -1.75 -8.68
CA ARG A 116 -8.18 -2.90 -7.84
C ARG A 116 -7.30 -4.12 -8.09
N LYS A 117 -6.73 -4.23 -9.29
CA LYS A 117 -5.80 -5.28 -9.68
C LYS A 117 -4.54 -4.64 -10.24
N PHE A 118 -3.41 -4.93 -9.63
CA PHE A 118 -2.10 -4.52 -10.12
C PHE A 118 -1.55 -5.56 -11.11
N PRO A 119 -0.60 -5.16 -11.98
CA PRO A 119 0.20 -6.14 -12.69
C PRO A 119 0.97 -7.01 -11.69
N ASP A 120 1.04 -8.30 -11.97
CA ASP A 120 1.82 -9.26 -11.19
C ASP A 120 3.23 -9.32 -11.76
N LEU A 121 4.23 -9.36 -10.88
CA LEU A 121 5.65 -9.47 -11.23
C LEU A 121 6.24 -10.83 -10.83
N SER A 122 5.44 -11.75 -10.29
CA SER A 122 5.88 -13.12 -10.01
C SER A 122 6.26 -13.85 -11.30
N VAL A 123 7.27 -14.71 -11.21
CA VAL A 123 7.72 -15.60 -12.29
C VAL A 123 7.84 -17.03 -11.77
N GLU A 124 7.80 -18.04 -12.64
CA GLU A 124 7.87 -19.45 -12.23
C GLU A 124 9.20 -19.77 -11.52
N GLU A 125 10.26 -19.07 -11.91
CA GLU A 125 11.62 -19.24 -11.45
C GLU A 125 11.94 -18.47 -10.15
N GLU A 126 10.96 -17.79 -9.52
CA GLU A 126 11.20 -16.90 -8.37
C GLU A 126 11.90 -17.58 -7.19
N ASN A 127 11.69 -18.90 -7.03
CA ASN A 127 12.32 -19.69 -5.97
C ASN A 127 13.57 -20.46 -6.44
N GLU A 128 13.98 -20.31 -7.70
CA GLU A 128 15.20 -20.90 -8.21
C GLU A 128 16.42 -20.15 -7.67
N LYS A 129 17.40 -20.90 -7.16
CA LYS A 129 18.65 -20.32 -6.67
C LYS A 129 19.57 -20.06 -7.86
N VAL A 130 19.43 -18.89 -8.49
CA VAL A 130 20.23 -18.49 -9.67
C VAL A 130 21.65 -18.06 -9.28
N PHE A 131 21.83 -17.47 -8.09
CA PHE A 131 23.14 -17.01 -7.59
C PHE A 131 23.47 -17.67 -6.24
N PRO A 132 24.74 -18.01 -5.96
CA PRO A 132 25.17 -18.35 -4.60
C PRO A 132 24.81 -17.20 -3.66
N LYS A 133 24.37 -17.49 -2.42
CA LYS A 133 24.04 -16.47 -1.42
C LYS A 133 25.18 -15.43 -1.37
N LEU A 134 24.86 -14.18 -1.68
CA LEU A 134 25.76 -13.03 -1.52
C LEU A 134 26.22 -12.89 -0.06
#